data_AF-A0A151WSB8-F1
#
_entry.id   AF-A0A151WSB8-F1
#
_cell.length_a   1.000
_cell.length_b   1.000
_cell.length_c   1.000
_cell.angle_alpha   90.00
_cell.angle_beta   90.00
_cell.angle_gamma   90.00
#
_symmetry.space_group_name_H-M   'P 1'
#
loop_
_entity.id
_entity.type
_entity.pdbx_description
1 polymer ?
#
loop_
_entity_poly.entity_id
_entity_poly.type
_entity_poly.pdbx_seq_one_letter_code
_entity_poly.pdbx_strand_id
1 'polypeptide(L)'
;MRFYSRKGIKSDRERIFNYRLSRARRIIENAFGILTSRFINRWRVLCSCICMKPENVEKIVLATLCLHNFLIMREDCENERKIYCPTSYVDYEDHDGSVIPGMWRNETTNSNFHNIGCLGCNSATRNAVTQRNALADWMISEEGQVSWQTQMIHRANHVNFPCLTQR
;
A
#
# COMPACT_ATOMS: atom_id res chain seq x y z
N MET A 1 4.02 11.83 3.35
CA MET A 1 2.96 12.44 4.19
C MET A 1 3.04 11.95 5.63
N ARG A 2 2.98 12.82 6.64
CA ARG A 2 3.09 12.41 8.07
C ARG A 2 1.72 12.30 8.75
N PHE A 3 1.55 11.29 9.61
CA PHE A 3 0.37 11.14 10.46
C PHE A 3 0.29 12.22 11.55
N TYR A 4 -0.91 12.47 12.09
CA TYR A 4 -1.08 13.12 13.38
C TYR A 4 -0.60 12.20 14.52
N SER A 5 -0.01 12.77 15.57
CA SER A 5 0.50 12.00 16.70
C SER A 5 -0.62 11.29 17.44
N ARG A 6 -0.53 9.97 17.61
CA ARG A 6 -1.56 9.15 18.28
C ARG A 6 -1.84 9.60 19.72
N LYS A 7 -0.81 10.10 20.42
CA LYS A 7 -0.91 10.60 21.80
C LYS A 7 -1.60 11.98 21.92
N GLY A 8 -1.89 12.64 20.81
CA GLY A 8 -2.47 13.99 20.78
C GLY A 8 -3.65 14.16 19.83
N ILE A 9 -4.28 13.06 19.39
CA ILE A 9 -5.48 13.11 18.56
C ILE A 9 -6.63 13.67 19.39
N LYS A 10 -7.08 14.88 19.05
CA LYS A 10 -8.15 15.58 19.78
C LYS A 10 -9.45 15.69 18.99
N SER A 11 -9.40 15.48 17.68
CA SER A 11 -10.55 15.66 16.79
C SER A 11 -10.79 14.48 15.87
N ASP A 12 -12.04 14.26 15.48
CA ASP A 12 -12.41 13.27 14.47
C ASP A 12 -11.77 13.56 13.10
N ARG A 13 -11.43 14.83 12.84
CA ARG A 13 -10.63 15.23 11.68
C ARG A 13 -9.30 14.50 11.58
N GLU A 14 -8.55 14.52 12.67
CA GLU A 14 -7.22 13.89 12.72
C GLU A 14 -7.34 12.36 12.63
N ARG A 15 -8.43 11.79 13.17
CA ARG A 15 -8.74 10.36 13.07
C ARG A 15 -9.06 9.94 11.63
N ILE A 16 -9.94 10.68 10.96
CA ILE A 16 -10.32 10.43 9.56
C ILE A 16 -9.09 10.52 8.66
N PHE A 17 -8.27 11.58 8.82
CA PHE A 17 -7.04 11.73 8.06
C PHE A 17 -6.08 10.55 8.29
N ASN A 18 -5.82 10.20 9.55
CA ASN A 18 -4.92 9.09 9.87
C ASN A 18 -5.45 7.76 9.29
N TYR A 19 -6.75 7.50 9.41
CA TYR A 19 -7.36 6.29 8.84
C TYR A 19 -7.21 6.23 7.32
N ARG A 20 -7.59 7.30 6.61
CA ARG A 20 -7.48 7.39 5.15
C ARG A 20 -6.05 7.25 4.68
N LEU A 21 -5.11 7.88 5.38
CA LEU A 21 -3.68 7.80 5.06
C LEU A 21 -3.12 6.39 5.30
N SER A 22 -3.54 5.70 6.36
CA SER A 22 -3.18 4.29 6.58
C SER A 22 -3.76 3.38 5.51
N ARG A 23 -5.03 3.61 5.11
CA ARG A 23 -5.67 2.85 4.03
C ARG A 23 -4.95 3.05 2.69
N ALA A 24 -4.57 4.28 2.36
CA ALA A 24 -3.79 4.59 1.16
C ALA A 24 -2.42 3.89 1.18
N ARG A 25 -1.69 3.96 2.32
CA ARG A 25 -0.42 3.22 2.49
C ARG A 25 -0.59 1.72 2.29
N ARG A 26 -1.64 1.11 2.86
CA ARG A 26 -1.92 -0.32 2.69
C ARG A 26 -2.15 -0.70 1.22
N ILE A 27 -2.86 0.13 0.45
CA ILE A 27 -3.08 -0.12 -0.99
C ILE A 27 -1.75 -0.07 -1.73
N ILE A 28 -0.92 0.93 -1.44
CA ILE A 28 0.41 1.10 -2.05
C ILE A 28 1.32 -0.07 -1.66
N GLU A 29 1.42 -0.42 -0.38
CA GLU A 29 2.22 -1.54 0.13
C GLU A 29 1.77 -2.88 -0.46
N ASN A 30 0.45 -3.11 -0.59
CA ASN A 30 -0.07 -4.31 -1.26
C ASN A 30 0.32 -4.33 -2.74
N ALA A 31 0.20 -3.21 -3.45
CA ALA A 31 0.56 -3.13 -4.87
C ALA A 31 2.07 -3.36 -5.08
N PHE A 32 2.92 -2.73 -4.27
CA PHE A 32 4.36 -2.98 -4.31
C PHE A 32 4.69 -4.41 -3.89
N GLY A 33 4.04 -4.95 -2.85
CA GLY A 33 4.21 -6.33 -2.41
C GLY A 33 3.92 -7.35 -3.52
N ILE A 34 2.89 -7.12 -4.33
CA ILE A 34 2.62 -7.93 -5.53
C ILE A 34 3.74 -7.78 -6.56
N LEU A 35 4.20 -6.56 -6.84
CA LEU A 35 5.28 -6.31 -7.79
C LEU A 35 6.64 -6.86 -7.33
N THR A 36 6.82 -7.08 -6.04
CA THR A 36 8.12 -7.44 -5.43
C THR A 36 8.12 -8.81 -4.77
N SER A 37 7.06 -9.60 -4.92
CA SER A 37 6.97 -10.98 -4.41
C SER A 37 7.98 -11.90 -5.10
N ARG A 38 8.27 -13.09 -4.57
CA ARG A 38 9.33 -13.98 -5.08
C ARG A 38 9.06 -14.51 -6.49
N PHE A 39 7.81 -14.79 -6.86
CA PHE A 39 7.50 -15.21 -8.23
C PHE A 39 7.53 -14.04 -9.24
N ILE A 40 7.25 -12.80 -8.81
CA ILE A 40 7.36 -11.57 -9.63
C ILE A 40 8.73 -10.88 -9.46
N ASN A 41 9.60 -11.36 -8.56
CA ASN A 41 10.97 -10.89 -8.22
C ASN A 41 12.00 -11.07 -9.34
N ARG A 42 11.56 -11.04 -10.60
CA ARG A 42 12.43 -10.79 -11.75
C ARG A 42 12.90 -9.34 -11.76
N TRP A 43 12.12 -8.42 -11.20
CA TRP A 43 12.42 -6.98 -11.14
C TRP A 43 13.29 -6.61 -9.93
N ARG A 44 14.47 -7.23 -9.81
CA ARG A 44 15.43 -6.96 -8.71
C ARG A 44 15.74 -5.48 -8.52
N VAL A 45 15.60 -4.67 -9.57
CA VAL A 45 15.78 -3.21 -9.56
C VAL A 45 14.83 -2.51 -8.58
N LEU A 46 13.62 -3.04 -8.35
CA LEU A 46 12.63 -2.45 -7.43
C LEU A 46 12.85 -2.87 -5.96
N CYS A 47 13.65 -3.92 -5.74
CA CYS A 47 13.92 -4.48 -4.41
C CYS A 47 15.23 -3.94 -3.79
N SER A 48 15.91 -3.02 -4.47
CA SER A 48 17.16 -2.39 -4.03
C SER A 48 16.98 -0.88 -4.01
N CYS A 49 17.76 -0.20 -3.17
CA CYS A 49 17.79 1.27 -3.17
C CYS A 49 18.14 1.79 -4.57
N ILE A 50 17.20 2.48 -5.20
CA ILE A 50 17.39 3.03 -6.54
C ILE A 50 18.15 4.36 -6.40
N CYS A 51 19.47 4.30 -6.54
CA CYS A 51 20.36 5.47 -6.54
C CYS A 51 20.29 6.23 -7.88
N MET A 52 19.10 6.71 -8.27
CA MET A 52 18.88 7.43 -9.53
C MET A 52 18.03 8.67 -9.30
N LYS A 53 18.09 9.61 -10.26
CA LYS A 53 17.21 10.78 -10.26
C LYS A 53 15.73 10.35 -10.37
N PRO A 54 14.79 11.06 -9.73
CA PRO A 54 13.39 10.67 -9.67
C PRO A 54 12.75 10.48 -11.05
N GLU A 55 13.17 11.25 -12.06
CA GLU A 55 12.65 11.13 -13.43
C GLU A 55 13.00 9.78 -14.08
N ASN A 56 14.11 9.18 -13.68
CA ASN A 56 14.51 7.85 -14.15
C ASN A 56 13.82 6.75 -13.36
N VAL A 57 13.60 6.95 -12.06
CA VAL A 57 12.85 6.01 -11.21
C VAL A 57 11.43 5.85 -11.75
N GLU A 58 10.77 6.97 -12.09
CA GLU A 58 9.43 6.95 -12.66
C GLU A 58 9.36 6.12 -13.95
N LYS A 59 10.32 6.31 -14.86
CA LYS A 59 10.40 5.51 -16.10
C LYS A 59 10.61 4.02 -15.83
N ILE A 60 11.44 3.65 -14.85
CA ILE A 60 11.68 2.25 -14.47
C ILE A 60 10.41 1.60 -13.92
N VAL A 61 9.70 2.31 -13.04
CA VAL A 61 8.42 1.83 -12.48
C VAL A 61 7.40 1.64 -13.59
N LEU A 62 7.22 2.63 -14.48
CA LEU A 62 6.30 2.54 -15.61
C LEU A 62 6.66 1.39 -16.57
N ALA A 63 7.93 1.25 -16.92
CA ALA A 63 8.38 0.14 -17.77
C ALA A 63 8.13 -1.22 -17.12
N THR A 64 8.33 -1.33 -15.80
CA THR A 64 8.05 -2.55 -15.05
C THR A 64 6.56 -2.88 -15.05
N LEU A 65 5.68 -1.88 -14.88
CA LEU A 65 4.23 -2.05 -14.97
C LEU A 65 3.79 -2.47 -16.37
N CYS A 66 4.29 -1.81 -17.41
CA CYS A 66 3.98 -2.18 -18.80
C CYS A 66 4.39 -3.62 -19.10
N LEU A 67 5.58 -4.03 -18.65
CA LEU A 67 6.09 -5.37 -18.88
C LEU A 67 5.37 -6.43 -18.04
N HIS A 68 4.99 -6.11 -16.80
CA HIS A 68 4.12 -6.94 -15.97
C HIS A 68 2.79 -7.22 -16.66
N ASN A 69 2.12 -6.17 -17.15
CA ASN A 69 0.85 -6.29 -17.85
C ASN A 69 0.99 -7.08 -19.15
N PHE A 70 2.06 -6.86 -19.91
CA PHE A 70 2.33 -7.62 -21.13
C PHE A 70 2.53 -9.11 -20.88
N LEU A 71 3.26 -9.47 -19.81
CA LEU A 71 3.49 -10.87 -19.45
C LEU A 71 2.20 -11.56 -19.00
N ILE A 72 1.36 -10.89 -18.20
CA ILE A 72 0.02 -11.41 -17.85
C ILE A 72 -0.81 -11.65 -19.11
N MET A 73 -0.88 -10.65 -19.99
CA MET A 73 -1.68 -10.73 -21.22
C MET A 73 -1.22 -11.88 -22.13
N ARG A 74 0.11 -12.08 -22.26
CA ARG A 74 0.70 -13.20 -23.02
C ARG A 74 0.26 -14.55 -22.47
N GLU A 75 0.32 -14.73 -21.15
CA GLU A 75 -0.02 -16.00 -20.51
C GLU A 75 -1.51 -16.30 -20.51
N ASP A 76 -2.37 -15.29 -20.45
CA ASP A 76 -3.81 -15.48 -20.58
C ASP A 76 -4.22 -15.91 -22.00
N CYS A 77 -3.41 -15.59 -23.02
CA CYS A 77 -3.62 -16.09 -24.38
C CYS A 77 -3.04 -17.50 -24.60
N GLU A 78 -1.93 -17.84 -23.94
CA GLU A 78 -1.22 -19.13 -24.08
C GLU A 78 -1.67 -20.10 -22.97
N ASN A 79 -2.89 -20.62 -23.11
CA ASN A 79 -3.67 -21.39 -22.12
C ASN A 79 -3.04 -22.67 -21.53
N GLU A 80 -1.78 -22.99 -21.85
CA GLU A 80 -1.17 -24.29 -21.56
C GLU A 80 -0.38 -24.30 -20.25
N ARG A 81 0.32 -23.21 -19.87
CA ARG A 81 1.05 -23.08 -18.59
C ARG A 81 1.28 -21.62 -18.19
N LYS A 82 0.63 -21.16 -17.11
CA LYS A 82 0.92 -19.85 -16.48
C LYS A 82 2.21 -19.94 -15.65
N ILE A 83 3.32 -19.41 -16.17
CA ILE A 83 4.66 -19.44 -15.57
C ILE A 83 4.93 -18.15 -14.75
N TYR A 84 4.37 -17.03 -15.18
CA TYR A 84 4.53 -15.69 -14.64
C TYR A 84 3.53 -15.41 -13.52
N CYS A 85 2.27 -15.79 -13.70
CA CYS A 85 1.23 -15.65 -12.67
C CYS A 85 0.36 -16.93 -12.58
N PRO A 86 0.80 -17.96 -11.83
CA PRO A 86 0.00 -19.18 -11.62
C PRO A 86 -1.36 -18.86 -10.99
N THR A 87 -2.40 -19.63 -11.31
CA THR A 87 -3.76 -19.40 -10.76
C THR A 87 -3.82 -19.48 -9.22
N SER A 88 -2.93 -20.27 -8.60
CA SER A 88 -2.80 -20.34 -7.14
C SER A 88 -2.06 -19.16 -6.51
N TYR A 89 -1.53 -18.24 -7.31
CA TYR A 89 -0.68 -17.16 -6.82
C TYR A 89 -1.48 -15.96 -6.31
N VAL A 90 -2.56 -15.54 -6.98
CA VAL A 90 -3.42 -14.42 -6.57
C VAL A 90 -4.56 -14.94 -5.68
N ASP A 91 -5.12 -14.07 -4.83
CA ASP A 91 -6.36 -14.39 -4.11
C ASP A 91 -7.47 -14.68 -5.13
N TYR A 92 -8.20 -15.79 -4.97
CA TYR A 92 -9.35 -16.12 -5.80
C TYR A 92 -10.59 -16.36 -4.94
N GLU A 93 -11.75 -15.99 -5.46
CA GLU A 93 -13.03 -16.24 -4.80
C GLU A 93 -13.54 -17.63 -5.21
N ASP A 94 -13.81 -18.47 -4.22
CA ASP A 94 -14.50 -19.74 -4.46
C ASP A 94 -15.98 -19.49 -4.83
N HIS A 95 -16.66 -20.52 -5.30
CA HIS A 95 -18.08 -20.49 -5.64
C HIS A 95 -18.98 -20.05 -4.46
N ASP A 96 -18.51 -20.23 -3.23
CA ASP A 96 -19.17 -19.80 -1.99
C ASP A 96 -18.85 -18.34 -1.60
N GLY A 97 -18.14 -17.58 -2.45
CA GLY A 97 -17.74 -16.19 -2.19
C GLY A 97 -16.66 -16.04 -1.11
N SER A 98 -16.06 -17.15 -0.67
CA SER A 98 -14.94 -17.15 0.26
C SER A 98 -13.65 -16.83 -0.48
N VAL A 99 -12.90 -15.84 0.01
CA VAL A 99 -11.60 -15.47 -0.57
C VAL A 99 -10.56 -16.49 -0.12
N ILE A 100 -10.06 -17.28 -1.07
CA ILE A 100 -8.94 -18.20 -0.83
C ILE A 100 -7.63 -17.41 -0.99
N PRO A 101 -6.78 -17.38 0.05
CA PRO A 101 -5.53 -16.62 0.00
C PRO A 101 -4.56 -17.22 -1.02
N GLY A 102 -4.06 -16.40 -1.93
CA GLY A 102 -3.06 -16.79 -2.91
C GLY A 102 -1.67 -16.96 -2.29
N MET A 103 -0.81 -17.72 -2.98
CA MET A 103 0.56 -18.01 -2.54
C MET A 103 1.41 -16.76 -2.29
N TRP A 104 1.07 -15.62 -2.93
CA TRP A 104 1.74 -14.34 -2.73
C TRP A 104 1.83 -13.90 -1.25
N ARG A 105 0.88 -14.31 -0.41
CA ARG A 105 0.85 -13.97 1.02
C ARG A 105 1.90 -14.73 1.83
N ASN A 106 2.30 -15.92 1.40
CA ASN A 106 3.24 -16.80 2.09
C ASN A 106 4.71 -16.44 1.82
N GLU A 107 4.98 -15.65 0.78
CA GLU A 107 6.34 -15.29 0.34
C GLU A 107 6.95 -14.10 1.08
N THR A 108 6.14 -13.37 1.86
CA THR A 108 6.54 -12.16 2.59
C THR A 108 7.55 -12.43 3.72
N THR A 109 7.75 -13.69 4.12
CA THR A 109 8.67 -14.05 5.22
C THR A 109 10.16 -13.85 4.88
N ASN A 110 10.53 -13.72 3.61
CA ASN A 110 11.92 -13.48 3.15
C ASN A 110 12.06 -12.25 2.23
N SER A 111 11.16 -11.28 2.34
CA SER A 111 11.22 -10.07 1.51
C SER A 111 12.29 -9.10 2.00
N ASN A 112 13.14 -8.60 1.10
CA ASN A 112 14.16 -7.56 1.40
C ASN A 112 13.57 -6.22 1.88
N PHE A 113 12.24 -6.09 1.89
CA PHE A 113 11.49 -4.98 2.49
C PHE A 113 11.52 -5.10 4.01
N HIS A 114 12.68 -4.81 4.58
CA HIS A 114 12.82 -4.62 6.01
C HIS A 114 12.12 -3.32 6.38
N ASN A 115 11.46 -3.30 7.54
CA ASN A 115 10.86 -2.09 8.07
C ASN A 115 11.97 -1.05 8.25
N ILE A 116 12.00 -0.06 7.36
CA ILE A 116 12.99 1.01 7.43
C ILE A 116 12.62 1.83 8.67
N GLY A 117 13.40 1.68 9.74
CA GLY A 117 13.27 2.47 10.95
C GLY A 117 13.38 3.99 10.67
N CYS A 118 13.15 4.83 11.67
CA CYS A 118 13.19 6.29 11.48
C CYS A 118 14.54 6.77 10.89
N LEU A 119 14.57 7.13 9.60
CA LEU A 119 15.74 7.65 8.89
C LEU A 119 15.94 9.18 9.00
N GLY A 120 15.45 9.84 10.06
CA GLY A 120 15.67 11.28 10.18
C GLY A 120 15.04 11.98 11.37
N CYS A 121 15.23 13.30 11.41
CA CYS A 121 14.71 14.17 12.45
C CYS A 121 13.18 14.10 12.50
N ASN A 122 12.63 13.84 13.68
CA ASN A 122 11.19 13.73 13.93
C ASN A 122 10.45 15.08 13.88
N SER A 123 11.02 16.12 13.25
CA SER A 123 10.38 17.44 13.09
C SER A 123 9.86 17.57 11.67
N ALA A 124 8.55 17.77 11.52
CA ALA A 124 7.95 18.02 10.21
C ALA A 124 8.25 19.47 9.81
N THR A 125 8.68 19.70 8.56
CA THR A 125 8.78 21.05 8.01
C THR A 125 7.40 21.71 8.04
N ARG A 126 7.37 23.04 8.22
CA ARG A 126 6.10 23.81 8.25
C ARG A 126 5.23 23.53 7.01
N ASN A 127 5.85 23.42 5.84
CA ASN A 127 5.15 23.09 4.59
C ASN A 127 4.45 21.71 4.64
N ALA A 128 5.11 20.68 5.17
CA ALA A 128 4.52 19.34 5.30
C ALA A 128 3.33 19.32 6.29
N VAL A 129 3.39 20.15 7.34
CA VAL A 129 2.27 20.33 8.28
C VAL A 129 1.12 21.06 7.60
N THR A 130 1.40 22.11 6.83
CA THR A 130 0.38 22.85 6.08
C THR A 130 -0.35 21.96 5.08
N GLN A 131 0.37 21.19 4.27
CA GLN A 131 -0.24 20.24 3.32
C GLN A 131 -1.11 19.20 4.04
N ARG A 132 -0.66 18.71 5.19
CA ARG A 132 -1.43 17.75 6.00
C ARG A 132 -2.73 18.34 6.49
N ASN A 133 -2.67 19.56 7.03
CA ASN A 133 -3.86 20.24 7.53
C ASN A 133 -4.83 20.55 6.39
N ALA A 134 -4.35 21.08 5.26
CA ALA A 134 -5.18 21.36 4.08
C ALA A 134 -5.91 20.10 3.58
N LEU A 135 -5.22 18.96 3.49
CA LEU A 135 -5.86 17.69 3.11
C LEU A 135 -6.85 17.20 4.18
N ALA A 136 -6.52 17.36 5.47
CA ALA A 136 -7.42 16.96 6.54
C ALA A 136 -8.70 17.81 6.57
N ASP A 137 -8.60 19.10 6.27
CA ASP A 137 -9.75 20.01 6.14
C ASP A 137 -10.60 19.65 4.92
N TRP A 138 -9.95 19.41 3.77
CA TRP A 138 -10.65 18.95 2.56
C TRP A 138 -11.39 17.61 2.77
N MET A 139 -10.82 16.65 3.48
CA MET A 139 -11.48 15.34 3.73
C MET A 139 -12.76 15.42 4.58
N ILE A 140 -13.05 16.59 5.18
CA ILE A 140 -14.27 16.87 5.96
C ILE A 140 -15.22 17.79 5.21
N SER A 141 -14.71 18.56 4.26
CA SER A 141 -15.53 19.36 3.36
C SER A 141 -16.57 18.50 2.64
N GLU A 142 -17.61 19.15 2.13
CA GLU A 142 -18.73 18.48 1.47
C GLU A 142 -18.28 17.65 0.27
N GLU A 143 -17.23 18.10 -0.43
CA GLU A 143 -16.67 17.48 -1.62
C GLU A 143 -15.73 16.31 -1.29
N GLY A 144 -15.05 16.35 -0.15
CA GLY A 144 -14.03 15.36 0.22
C GLY A 144 -14.50 14.29 1.20
N GLN A 145 -15.65 14.50 1.86
CA GLN A 145 -16.21 13.56 2.83
C GLN A 145 -16.76 12.29 2.16
N VAL A 146 -16.67 11.16 2.87
CA VAL A 146 -17.22 9.88 2.40
C VAL A 146 -18.09 9.27 3.50
N SER A 147 -19.23 8.70 3.11
CA SER A 147 -20.27 8.20 4.04
C SER A 147 -19.73 7.20 5.07
N TRP A 148 -18.74 6.39 4.72
CA TRP A 148 -18.18 5.36 5.60
C TRP A 148 -17.14 5.90 6.60
N GLN A 149 -16.60 7.11 6.44
CA GLN A 149 -15.45 7.55 7.25
C GLN A 149 -15.76 7.69 8.74
N THR A 150 -16.94 8.23 9.05
CA THR A 150 -17.42 8.44 10.42
C THR A 150 -17.68 7.09 11.10
N GLN A 151 -18.30 6.15 10.39
CA GLN A 151 -18.53 4.80 10.91
C GLN A 151 -17.22 4.05 11.20
N MET A 152 -16.22 4.20 10.32
CA MET A 152 -14.94 3.52 10.47
C MET A 152 -14.12 4.04 11.66
N ILE A 153 -14.10 5.36 11.91
CA ILE A 153 -13.41 5.92 13.09
C ILE A 153 -14.09 5.53 14.40
N HIS A 154 -15.43 5.38 14.41
CA HIS A 154 -16.16 4.95 15.62
C HIS A 154 -16.04 3.44 15.85
N ARG A 155 -16.02 2.62 14.79
CA ARG A 155 -15.71 1.16 14.89
C ARG A 155 -14.27 0.91 15.34
N ALA A 156 -13.33 1.78 14.98
CA ALA A 156 -11.91 1.70 15.38
C ALA A 156 -11.67 1.82 16.89
N ASN A 157 -12.64 2.30 17.68
CA ASN A 157 -12.52 2.31 19.14
C ASN A 157 -12.68 0.91 19.76
N HIS A 158 -13.18 -0.09 19.01
CA HIS A 158 -13.47 -1.43 19.53
C HIS A 158 -12.62 -2.54 18.89
N VAL A 159 -11.89 -2.25 17.81
CA VAL A 159 -10.99 -3.19 17.15
C VAL A 159 -9.65 -2.51 16.96
N ASN A 160 -8.63 -3.01 17.67
CA ASN A 160 -7.24 -2.76 17.34
C ASN A 160 -7.04 -3.13 15.87
N PHE A 161 -7.02 -2.15 14.98
CA PHE A 161 -6.63 -2.38 13.60
C PHE A 161 -5.17 -2.86 13.61
N PRO A 162 -4.87 -4.05 13.05
CA PRO A 162 -3.61 -4.78 13.24
C PRO A 162 -2.44 -4.22 12.44
N CYS A 163 -2.22 -2.91 12.51
CA CYS A 163 -1.04 -2.26 11.93
C CYS A 163 -0.44 -1.21 12.88
N LEU A 164 -0.53 -1.48 14.19
CA LEU A 164 0.23 -0.78 15.22
C LEU A 164 1.01 -1.76 16.11
N THR A 165 1.64 -2.77 15.53
CA THR A 165 2.81 -3.45 16.10
C THR A 165 3.35 -4.43 15.07
N GLN A 166 4.47 -4.10 14.45
CA GLN A 166 5.69 -4.84 14.78
C GLN A 166 6.75 -3.77 15.02
N ARG A 167 7.11 -3.64 16.30
CA ARG A 167 8.36 -3.02 16.72
C ARG A 167 9.50 -3.94 16.32
#